data_AF-A0A9W8S899-F1
#
_entry.id   AF-A0A9W8S899-F1
#
_cell.length_a   1.000
_cell.length_b   1.000
_cell.length_c   1.000
_cell.angle_alpha   90.00
_cell.angle_beta   90.00
_cell.angle_gamma   90.00
#
_symmetry.space_group_name_H-M   'P 1'
#
loop_
_entity.id
_entity.type
_entity.pdbx_description
1 polymer ?
#
loop_
_entity_poly.entity_id
_entity_poly.type
_entity_poly.pdbx_seq_one_letter_code
_entity_poly.pdbx_strand_id
1 'polypeptide(L)'
;MSLVRMEGADPGAPSTVACALEKVKADINDEPQGLMKIEYLRFRYKPTTFGHMAQWFCEVVDETDLKKLLRHADQCMGPYWKDGCLYYRREDEGWDDDGNYIHVEAYTGNASIRYARLNVQHRQKKKCDHPWTPQQIENRPLIDGIGLEDNVDPEGCLG
;
A
#
# COMPACT_ATOMS: atom_id res chain seq x y z
N MET A 1 1.51 -4.04 -27.99
CA MET A 1 2.10 -3.24 -29.10
C MET A 1 1.33 -1.92 -29.20
N SER A 2 1.97 -0.76 -29.49
CA SER A 2 1.30 0.55 -29.36
C SER A 2 0.60 1.04 -30.65
N LEU A 3 -0.59 1.63 -30.47
CA LEU A 3 -1.46 2.19 -31.53
C LEU A 3 -0.76 3.24 -32.40
N VAL A 4 0.04 4.09 -31.77
CA VAL A 4 0.81 5.16 -32.44
C VAL A 4 1.75 4.59 -33.50
N ARG A 5 2.31 3.39 -33.27
CA ARG A 5 3.30 2.77 -34.15
C ARG A 5 2.67 2.00 -35.32
N MET A 6 1.45 1.48 -35.16
CA MET A 6 0.79 0.67 -36.20
C MET A 6 -0.20 1.48 -37.04
N GLU A 7 -0.89 2.44 -36.44
CA GLU A 7 -2.02 3.15 -37.07
C GLU A 7 -1.73 4.64 -37.29
N GLY A 8 -0.54 5.12 -36.91
CA GLY A 8 -0.13 6.53 -37.10
C GLY A 8 -0.97 7.54 -36.30
N ALA A 9 -1.67 7.07 -35.26
CA ALA A 9 -2.59 7.88 -34.49
C ALA A 9 -1.87 8.92 -33.61
N ASP A 10 -2.44 10.13 -33.50
CA ASP A 10 -1.94 11.20 -32.63
C ASP A 10 -2.11 10.82 -31.16
N PRO A 11 -1.03 10.66 -30.37
CA PRO A 11 -1.10 10.27 -28.97
C PRO A 11 -1.80 11.29 -28.05
N GLY A 12 -1.92 12.55 -28.47
CA GLY A 12 -2.60 13.61 -27.70
C GLY A 12 -4.10 13.73 -28.00
N ALA A 13 -4.60 13.09 -29.05
CA ALA A 13 -5.98 13.23 -29.46
C ALA A 13 -6.92 12.42 -28.54
N PRO A 14 -8.03 13.01 -28.04
CA PRO A 14 -9.00 12.32 -27.18
C PRO A 14 -9.56 11.03 -27.80
N SER A 15 -9.70 11.00 -29.13
CA SER A 15 -10.16 9.83 -29.89
C SER A 15 -9.15 8.67 -29.86
N THR A 16 -7.85 8.96 -29.84
CA THR A 16 -6.79 7.94 -29.72
C THR A 16 -6.79 7.32 -28.32
N VAL A 17 -7.00 8.14 -27.29
CA VAL A 17 -7.10 7.67 -25.89
C VAL A 17 -8.36 6.81 -25.70
N ALA A 18 -9.50 7.25 -26.25
CA ALA A 18 -10.74 6.48 -26.22
C ALA A 18 -10.60 5.14 -26.97
N CYS A 19 -10.01 5.14 -28.16
CA CYS A 19 -9.74 3.92 -28.92
C CYS A 19 -8.79 2.97 -28.18
N ALA A 20 -7.76 3.50 -27.53
CA ALA A 20 -6.84 2.71 -26.70
C ALA A 20 -7.56 2.07 -25.51
N LEU A 21 -8.43 2.82 -24.82
CA LEU A 21 -9.23 2.32 -23.71
C LEU A 21 -10.20 1.22 -24.16
N GLU A 22 -10.91 1.41 -25.28
CA GLU A 22 -11.85 0.41 -25.79
C GLU A 22 -11.14 -0.86 -26.26
N LYS A 23 -9.95 -0.76 -26.89
CA LYS A 23 -9.14 -1.94 -27.23
C LYS A 23 -8.62 -2.67 -25.99
N VAL A 24 -8.20 -1.95 -24.95
CA VAL A 24 -7.81 -2.56 -23.67
C VAL A 24 -9.01 -3.25 -23.00
N LYS A 25 -10.21 -2.66 -23.05
CA LYS A 25 -11.45 -3.29 -22.54
C LYS A 25 -11.88 -4.50 -23.36
N ALA A 26 -11.72 -4.48 -24.68
CA ALA A 26 -12.00 -5.63 -25.54
C ALA A 26 -11.03 -6.80 -25.29
N ASP A 27 -9.74 -6.49 -25.10
CA ASP A 27 -8.72 -7.48 -24.71
C ASP A 27 -8.99 -8.09 -23.33
N ILE A 28 -9.70 -7.38 -22.44
CA ILE A 28 -10.15 -7.90 -21.12
C ILE A 28 -11.30 -8.91 -21.27
N ASN A 29 -12.12 -8.78 -22.32
CA ASN A 29 -13.33 -9.60 -22.49
C ASN A 29 -13.12 -10.87 -23.33
N ASP A 30 -12.13 -10.90 -24.25
CA ASP A 30 -11.88 -12.05 -25.15
C ASP A 30 -10.64 -12.90 -24.79
N GLU A 31 -9.82 -12.49 -23.82
CA GLU A 31 -8.74 -13.31 -23.23
C GLU A 31 -8.81 -13.18 -21.71
N PRO A 32 -8.85 -14.29 -20.93
CA PRO A 32 -8.59 -14.16 -19.51
C PRO A 32 -7.12 -13.75 -19.40
N GLN A 33 -6.86 -12.58 -18.83
CA GLN A 33 -5.61 -12.39 -18.09
C GLN A 33 -4.32 -12.29 -18.96
N GLY A 34 -4.31 -11.50 -20.04
CA GLY A 34 -3.13 -11.30 -20.91
C GLY A 34 -1.88 -10.65 -20.26
N LEU A 35 -2.02 -9.99 -19.10
CA LEU A 35 -0.91 -9.56 -18.22
C LEU A 35 -0.80 -10.42 -16.94
N MET A 36 -1.72 -11.37 -16.77
CA MET A 36 -1.89 -12.23 -15.60
C MET A 36 -1.53 -13.70 -15.89
N LYS A 37 -0.94 -14.01 -17.05
CA LYS A 37 -0.29 -15.30 -17.37
C LYS A 37 1.09 -15.46 -16.75
N ILE A 38 1.49 -14.59 -15.83
CA ILE A 38 2.61 -14.90 -14.96
C ILE A 38 2.04 -15.77 -13.84
N GLU A 39 2.43 -17.03 -13.78
CA GLU A 39 2.12 -17.99 -12.70
C GLU A 39 2.32 -17.40 -11.28
N TYR A 40 3.11 -16.32 -11.19
CA TYR A 40 3.31 -15.49 -10.01
C TYR A 40 2.09 -14.69 -9.51
N LEU A 41 1.02 -14.53 -10.31
CA LEU A 41 -0.22 -13.86 -9.88
C LEU A 41 -1.31 -14.84 -9.39
N ARG A 42 -1.08 -16.15 -9.57
CA ARG A 42 -1.82 -17.22 -8.88
C ARG A 42 -1.16 -17.60 -7.56
N PHE A 43 -0.42 -16.68 -6.93
CA PHE A 43 0.01 -16.92 -5.56
C PHE A 43 -1.22 -16.98 -4.67
N ARG A 44 -1.31 -18.01 -3.84
CA ARG A 44 -2.24 -18.10 -2.71
C ARG A 44 -2.15 -16.87 -1.78
N TYR A 45 -1.06 -16.11 -1.88
CA TYR A 45 -0.79 -14.87 -1.17
C TYR A 45 -0.58 -13.71 -2.14
N LYS A 46 -1.52 -12.76 -2.18
CA LYS A 46 -1.32 -11.53 -2.94
C LYS A 46 -0.13 -10.74 -2.34
N PRO A 47 0.70 -10.10 -3.17
CA PRO A 47 1.82 -9.31 -2.67
C PRO A 47 1.31 -8.11 -1.87
N THR A 48 1.98 -7.79 -0.77
CA THR A 48 1.64 -6.66 0.11
C THR A 48 2.15 -5.33 -0.46
N THR A 49 1.89 -5.12 -1.74
CA THR A 49 2.48 -4.05 -2.55
C THR A 49 2.20 -2.68 -1.98
N PHE A 50 0.94 -2.39 -1.62
CA PHE A 50 0.58 -1.09 -1.07
C PHE A 50 1.30 -0.81 0.24
N GLY A 51 1.38 -1.80 1.14
CA GLY A 51 2.05 -1.62 2.41
C GLY A 51 3.54 -1.32 2.28
N HIS A 52 4.24 -2.06 1.42
CA HIS A 52 5.64 -1.76 1.11
C HIS A 52 5.83 -0.38 0.50
N MET A 53 4.95 0.02 -0.43
CA MET A 53 4.99 1.35 -1.03
C MET A 53 4.79 2.45 0.02
N ALA A 54 3.86 2.27 0.96
CA ALA A 54 3.63 3.23 2.05
C ALA A 54 4.88 3.39 2.94
N GLN A 55 5.52 2.28 3.33
CA GLN A 55 6.76 2.34 4.11
C GLN A 55 7.90 2.98 3.32
N TRP A 56 8.05 2.67 2.04
CA TRP A 56 9.10 3.25 1.21
C TRP A 56 8.90 4.76 1.02
N PHE A 57 7.65 5.19 0.75
CA PHE A 57 7.32 6.60 0.55
C PHE A 57 7.62 7.43 1.79
N CYS A 58 7.31 6.93 2.98
CA CYS A 58 7.58 7.68 4.22
C CYS A 58 9.08 7.82 4.55
N GLU A 59 9.95 7.01 3.95
CA GLU A 59 11.40 7.07 4.18
C GLU A 59 12.13 7.87 3.10
N VAL A 60 11.71 7.75 1.84
CA VAL A 60 12.50 8.19 0.67
C VAL A 60 11.84 9.33 -0.10
N VAL A 61 10.51 9.38 -0.13
CA VAL A 61 9.77 10.28 -1.03
C VAL A 61 9.38 11.57 -0.31
N ASP A 62 9.04 12.60 -1.08
CA ASP A 62 8.48 13.86 -0.57
C ASP A 62 7.15 13.63 0.18
N GLU A 63 6.90 14.46 1.20
CA GLU A 63 5.71 14.41 2.03
C GLU A 63 4.41 14.56 1.22
N THR A 64 4.44 15.30 0.12
CA THR A 64 3.29 15.54 -0.75
C THR A 64 2.79 14.25 -1.40
N ASP A 65 3.70 13.40 -1.88
CA ASP A 65 3.32 12.15 -2.54
C ASP A 65 2.92 11.08 -1.53
N LEU A 66 3.56 11.06 -0.35
CA LEU A 66 3.07 10.25 0.77
C LEU A 66 1.64 10.64 1.15
N LYS A 67 1.32 11.94 1.23
CA LYS A 67 -0.05 12.42 1.51
C LYS A 67 -1.06 11.97 0.46
N LYS A 68 -0.69 11.92 -0.81
CA LYS A 68 -1.57 11.39 -1.87
C LYS A 68 -1.82 9.90 -1.70
N LEU A 69 -0.77 9.12 -1.41
CA LEU A 69 -0.88 7.68 -1.17
C LEU A 69 -1.77 7.39 0.05
N LEU A 70 -1.57 8.11 1.16
CA LEU A 70 -2.39 7.95 2.37
C LEU A 70 -3.84 8.38 2.15
N ARG A 71 -4.08 9.42 1.34
CA ARG A 71 -5.43 9.83 0.94
C ARG A 71 -6.14 8.76 0.13
N HIS A 72 -5.42 8.09 -0.79
CA HIS A 72 -5.96 6.94 -1.53
C HIS A 72 -6.42 5.84 -0.57
N ALA A 73 -5.59 5.49 0.42
CA ALA A 73 -5.98 4.52 1.44
C ALA A 73 -7.26 4.95 2.17
N ASP A 74 -7.36 6.22 2.56
CA ASP A 74 -8.52 6.74 3.29
C ASP A 74 -9.81 6.75 2.45
N GLN A 75 -9.69 6.83 1.12
CA GLN A 75 -10.84 6.89 0.22
C GLN A 75 -11.29 5.50 -0.26
N CYS A 76 -10.34 4.60 -0.52
CA CYS A 76 -10.62 3.37 -1.25
C CYS A 76 -10.51 2.10 -0.39
N MET A 77 -9.85 2.15 0.77
CA MET A 77 -9.51 0.94 1.55
C MET A 77 -10.37 0.74 2.80
N GLY A 78 -11.54 1.39 2.86
CA GLY A 78 -12.51 1.22 3.94
C GLY A 78 -11.93 1.46 5.35
N PRO A 79 -11.38 2.65 5.64
CA PRO A 79 -10.90 2.97 6.99
C PRO A 79 -12.06 2.98 8.00
N TYR A 80 -11.79 2.50 9.21
CA TYR A 80 -12.72 2.64 10.33
C TYR A 80 -11.96 2.88 11.64
N TRP A 81 -12.62 3.59 12.55
CA TRP A 81 -12.09 3.84 13.89
C TRP A 81 -12.68 2.84 14.86
N LYS A 82 -11.83 2.24 15.68
CA LYS A 82 -12.23 1.36 16.78
C LYS A 82 -11.29 1.61 17.95
N ASP A 83 -11.82 1.83 19.15
CA ASP A 83 -11.04 2.00 20.38
C ASP A 83 -9.90 3.04 20.25
N GLY A 84 -10.17 4.16 19.57
CA GLY A 84 -9.19 5.23 19.33
C GLY A 84 -8.10 4.92 18.29
N CYS A 85 -8.17 3.76 17.64
CA CYS A 85 -7.22 3.32 16.63
C CYS A 85 -7.85 3.32 15.23
N LEU A 86 -7.06 3.71 14.22
CA LEU A 86 -7.44 3.65 12.80
C LEU A 86 -7.12 2.27 12.23
N TYR A 87 -8.11 1.61 11.65
CA TYR A 87 -8.00 0.30 11.01
C TYR A 87 -8.45 0.39 9.56
N TYR A 88 -7.92 -0.50 8.71
CA TYR A 88 -8.40 -0.71 7.35
C TYR A 88 -8.97 -2.12 7.26
N ARG A 89 -10.17 -2.26 6.71
CA ARG A 89 -10.84 -3.55 6.60
C ARG A 89 -10.06 -4.45 5.64
N ARG A 90 -9.90 -5.74 5.98
CA ARG A 90 -9.34 -6.73 5.06
C ARG A 90 -10.19 -6.76 3.78
N GLU A 91 -9.50 -6.67 2.65
CA GLU A 91 -10.08 -6.78 1.32
C GLU A 91 -9.15 -7.65 0.49
N ASP A 92 -9.64 -8.79 0.06
CA ASP A 92 -8.84 -9.75 -0.70
C ASP A 92 -8.87 -9.42 -2.19
N GLU A 93 -9.79 -8.59 -2.69
CA GLU A 93 -9.83 -8.13 -4.08
C GLU A 93 -8.76 -7.09 -4.39
N GLY A 94 -8.28 -7.09 -5.65
CA GLY A 94 -7.20 -6.22 -6.09
C GLY A 94 -7.64 -4.77 -6.33
N TRP A 95 -8.74 -4.64 -7.06
CA TRP A 95 -9.23 -3.40 -7.63
C TRP A 95 -10.76 -3.40 -7.59
N ASP A 96 -11.38 -2.22 -7.40
CA ASP A 96 -12.83 -2.06 -7.54
C ASP A 96 -13.24 -1.86 -9.02
N ASP A 97 -14.56 -1.76 -9.27
CA ASP A 97 -15.13 -1.57 -10.60
C ASP A 97 -14.70 -0.24 -11.26
N ASP A 98 -14.34 0.76 -10.46
CA ASP A 98 -13.85 2.07 -10.92
C ASP A 98 -12.33 2.07 -11.18
N GLY A 99 -11.65 0.95 -10.94
CA GLY A 99 -10.21 0.80 -11.14
C GLY A 99 -9.36 1.44 -10.04
N ASN A 100 -9.89 1.58 -8.82
CA ASN A 100 -9.11 1.95 -7.64
C ASN A 100 -8.52 0.72 -6.97
N TYR A 101 -7.28 0.81 -6.48
CA TYR A 101 -6.65 -0.27 -5.74
C TYR A 101 -7.27 -0.37 -4.34
N ILE A 102 -7.85 -1.53 -4.01
CA ILE A 102 -8.59 -1.75 -2.74
C ILE A 102 -8.01 -2.87 -1.88
N HIS A 103 -7.01 -3.61 -2.35
CA HIS A 103 -6.47 -4.75 -1.61
C HIS A 103 -5.86 -4.32 -0.28
N VAL A 104 -6.34 -4.95 0.79
CA VAL A 104 -5.83 -4.77 2.15
C VAL A 104 -5.68 -6.13 2.80
N GLU A 105 -4.45 -6.52 3.05
CA GLU A 105 -4.13 -7.65 3.91
C GLU A 105 -3.63 -7.18 5.29
N ALA A 106 -3.42 -8.12 6.21
CA ALA A 106 -3.13 -7.84 7.62
C ALA A 106 -1.93 -6.91 7.82
N TYR A 107 -0.83 -7.11 7.09
CA TYR A 107 0.35 -6.25 7.17
C TYR A 107 0.05 -4.82 6.70
N THR A 108 -0.71 -4.68 5.60
CA THR A 108 -1.08 -3.38 5.05
C THR A 108 -1.97 -2.58 6.01
N GLY A 109 -3.03 -3.21 6.50
CA GLY A 109 -4.01 -2.57 7.38
C GLY A 109 -3.54 -2.33 8.81
N ASN A 110 -2.77 -3.26 9.39
CA ASN A 110 -2.38 -3.19 10.80
C ASN A 110 -1.04 -2.50 11.02
N ALA A 111 -0.08 -2.63 10.10
CA ALA A 111 1.29 -2.21 10.33
C ALA A 111 1.75 -1.10 9.37
N SER A 112 1.65 -1.31 8.07
CA SER A 112 2.41 -0.48 7.11
C SER A 112 1.85 0.94 6.96
N ILE A 113 0.52 1.11 6.87
CA ILE A 113 -0.09 2.43 6.75
C ILE A 113 0.11 3.23 8.05
N ARG A 114 0.01 2.56 9.21
CA ARG A 114 0.30 3.17 10.50
C ARG A 114 1.78 3.58 10.60
N TYR A 115 2.70 2.72 10.18
CA TYR A 115 4.11 3.05 10.10
C TYR A 115 4.32 4.29 9.25
N ALA A 116 3.75 4.33 8.04
CA ALA A 116 3.89 5.45 7.11
C ALA A 116 3.35 6.78 7.68
N ARG A 117 2.28 6.75 8.47
CA ARG A 117 1.72 7.94 9.14
C ARG A 117 2.55 8.44 10.32
N LEU A 118 3.15 7.52 11.09
CA LEU A 118 3.92 7.84 12.30
C LEU A 118 5.41 8.06 12.02
N ASN A 119 5.89 7.65 10.86
CA ASN A 119 7.30 7.74 10.54
C ASN A 119 7.75 9.19 10.33
N VAL A 120 9.01 9.44 10.69
CA VAL A 120 9.68 10.70 10.38
C VAL A 120 10.52 10.48 9.14
N GLN A 121 10.48 11.41 8.19
CA GLN A 121 11.24 11.29 6.95
C GLN A 121 12.74 11.02 7.22
N HIS A 122 13.29 10.05 6.48
CA HIS A 122 14.66 9.57 6.59
C HIS A 122 15.03 9.00 7.97
N ARG A 123 14.07 8.46 8.73
CA ARG A 123 14.33 7.93 10.08
C ARG A 123 15.33 6.78 10.05
N GLN A 124 15.21 5.86 9.09
CA GLN A 124 16.14 4.73 9.01
C GLN A 124 17.56 5.21 8.70
N LYS A 125 17.70 6.14 7.74
CA LYS A 125 18.98 6.78 7.44
C LYS A 125 19.57 7.48 8.67
N LYS A 126 18.78 8.29 9.39
CA LYS A 126 19.23 8.96 10.62
C LYS A 126 19.74 7.98 11.66
N LYS A 127 19.06 6.84 11.85
CA LYS A 127 19.51 5.78 12.77
C LYS A 127 20.80 5.10 12.31
N CYS A 128 20.97 4.88 11.00
CA CYS A 128 22.20 4.31 10.46
C CYS A 128 23.38 5.29 10.58
N ASP A 129 23.17 6.56 10.24
CA ASP A 129 24.20 7.60 10.29
C ASP A 129 24.56 7.98 11.73
N HIS A 130 23.60 7.86 12.66
CA HIS A 130 23.75 8.21 14.07
C HIS A 130 23.17 7.08 14.94
N PRO A 131 23.89 5.95 15.06
CA PRO A 131 23.44 4.83 15.88
C PRO A 131 23.32 5.27 17.34
N TRP A 132 22.38 4.65 18.07
CA TRP A 132 22.19 4.96 19.48
C TRP A 132 23.41 4.55 20.30
N THR A 133 23.83 5.44 21.19
CA THR A 133 24.87 5.12 22.18
C THR A 133 24.24 4.40 23.37
N PRO A 134 25.02 3.59 24.12
CA PRO A 134 24.53 2.95 25.35
C PRO A 134 23.89 3.95 26.33
N GLN A 135 24.52 5.12 26.51
CA GLN A 135 24.02 6.18 27.37
C GLN A 135 22.69 6.79 26.88
N GLN A 136 22.46 6.85 25.56
CA GLN A 136 21.16 7.28 25.01
C GLN A 136 20.06 6.25 25.24
N ILE A 137 20.41 4.96 25.28
CA ILE A 137 19.47 3.87 25.56
C ILE A 137 19.09 3.89 27.04
N GLU A 138 20.07 4.00 27.93
CA GLU A 138 19.85 4.04 29.39
C GLU A 138 18.97 5.21 29.84
N ASN A 139 19.05 6.35 29.16
CA ASN A 139 18.28 7.55 29.53
C ASN A 139 16.91 7.65 28.84
N ARG A 140 16.54 6.71 27.97
CA ARG A 140 15.22 6.73 27.33
C ARG A 140 14.17 6.06 28.23
N PRO A 141 12.92 6.56 28.21
CA PRO A 141 11.83 5.88 28.89
C PRO A 141 11.64 4.49 28.29
N LEU A 142 11.81 3.48 29.12
CA LEU A 142 11.46 2.10 28.82
C LEU A 142 10.01 1.87 29.22
N ILE A 143 9.21 1.34 28.30
CA ILE A 143 7.92 0.78 28.66
C ILE A 143 8.21 -0.65 29.12
N ASP A 144 8.09 -0.88 30.41
CA ASP A 144 8.32 -2.16 31.09
C ASP A 144 7.06 -2.56 31.86
N GLY A 145 6.93 -3.85 32.19
CA GLY A 145 5.76 -4.37 32.89
C GLY A 145 4.50 -4.50 32.03
N ILE A 146 4.65 -4.62 30.71
CA ILE A 146 3.58 -5.09 29.82
C ILE A 146 3.81 -6.59 29.58
N GLY A 147 2.98 -7.41 30.19
CA GLY A 147 3.00 -8.86 30.05
C GLY A 147 1.81 -9.40 29.25
N LEU A 148 1.83 -10.71 28.96
CA LEU A 148 0.70 -11.39 28.30
C LEU A 148 -0.56 -11.36 29.18
N GLU A 149 -0.39 -11.20 30.50
CA GLU A 149 -1.43 -11.04 31.51
C GLU A 149 -2.22 -9.73 31.38
N ASP A 150 -1.66 -8.71 30.73
CA ASP A 150 -2.31 -7.40 30.57
C ASP A 150 -3.32 -7.36 29.41
N ASN A 151 -3.63 -8.52 28.82
CA ASN A 151 -4.49 -8.66 27.63
C ASN A 151 -4.03 -7.80 26.44
N VAL A 152 -2.74 -7.47 26.37
CA VAL A 152 -2.13 -6.86 25.19
C VAL A 152 -1.83 -7.99 24.22
N ASP A 153 -2.81 -8.32 23.37
CA ASP A 153 -2.61 -9.22 22.24
C ASP A 153 -2.03 -8.42 21.06
N PRO A 154 -0.74 -8.60 20.70
CA PRO A 154 -0.15 -7.89 19.57
C PRO A 154 -0.75 -8.33 18.22
N GLU A 155 -1.51 -9.43 18.14
CA GLU A 155 -2.06 -9.94 16.88
C GLU A 155 -3.58 -9.84 16.74
N GLY A 156 -4.35 -9.49 17.78
CA GLY A 156 -5.75 -9.09 17.67
C GLY A 156 -6.64 -9.98 16.80
N CYS A 157 -6.35 -11.28 16.75
CA CYS A 157 -7.03 -12.27 15.92
C CYS A 157 -7.47 -13.41 16.81
N LEU A 158 -8.59 -13.26 17.50
CA LEU A 158 -9.57 -14.31 17.84
C LEU A 158 -10.71 -13.68 18.65
N GLY A 159 -11.78 -13.33 17.95
CA GLY A 159 -13.07 -12.89 18.47
C GLY A 159 -14.12 -12.99 17.39
#